data_AF-A0A8J7PMX7-F1
#
_entry.id   AF-A0A8J7PMX7-F1
#
_cell.length_a   1.000
_cell.length_b   1.000
_cell.length_c   1.000
_cell.angle_alpha   90.00
_cell.angle_beta   90.00
_cell.angle_gamma   90.00
#
_symmetry.space_group_name_H-M   'P 1'
#
loop_
_entity.id
_entity.type
_entity.pdbx_description
1 polymer ?
#
loop_
_entity_poly.entity_id
_entity_poly.type
_entity_poly.pdbx_seq_one_letter_code
_entity_poly.pdbx_strand_id
1 'polypeptide(L)'
;MGPFSSGWTEKDVEAVLDRGDPNELLYVPIVVGMNAADCEQAWAEEICFRLVDHPHFNVRGNAILGLGHIARTCRQLDLSRALPVISQALSDSHKYVRGHAGSAACDLHMYLGVAVPGYDLAHTDALVSIAKELLAQRATGA
;
A
#
# COMPACT_ATOMS: atom_id res chain seq x y z
N MET A 1 -11.69 10.96 8.99
CA MET A 1 -10.78 11.30 7.87
C MET A 1 -11.55 10.96 6.61
N GLY A 2 -11.66 11.88 5.64
CA GLY A 2 -12.58 11.66 4.51
C GLY A 2 -14.02 11.37 4.98
N PRO A 3 -14.83 10.60 4.23
CA PRO A 3 -16.20 10.25 4.61
C PRO A 3 -16.29 9.32 5.83
N PHE A 4 -15.15 8.87 6.38
CA PHE A 4 -15.09 7.90 7.48
C PHE A 4 -14.86 8.57 8.84
N SER A 5 -15.65 8.17 9.84
CA SER A 5 -15.44 8.49 11.25
C SER A 5 -14.69 7.37 11.98
N SER A 6 -14.31 7.62 13.23
CA SER A 6 -13.89 6.53 14.12
C SER A 6 -15.00 5.49 14.23
N GLY A 7 -14.66 4.20 14.23
CA GLY A 7 -15.63 3.11 14.28
C GLY A 7 -16.38 2.83 12.98
N TRP A 8 -15.82 3.22 11.82
CA TRP A 8 -16.35 2.85 10.50
C TRP A 8 -16.50 1.32 10.36
N THR A 9 -17.42 0.92 9.51
CA THR A 9 -17.73 -0.49 9.21
C THR A 9 -17.52 -0.79 7.73
N GLU A 10 -17.41 -2.07 7.37
CA GLU A 10 -17.37 -2.48 5.96
C GLU A 10 -18.56 -1.92 5.16
N LYS A 11 -19.74 -1.82 5.79
CA LYS A 11 -20.93 -1.20 5.18
C LYS A 11 -20.73 0.27 4.83
N ASP A 12 -19.98 1.02 5.63
CA ASP A 12 -19.66 2.42 5.33
C ASP A 12 -18.72 2.52 4.12
N VAL A 13 -17.78 1.58 4.01
CA VAL A 13 -16.89 1.45 2.85
C VAL A 13 -17.70 1.10 1.60
N GLU A 14 -18.58 0.12 1.66
CA GLU A 14 -19.47 -0.23 0.54
C GLU A 14 -20.38 0.95 0.15
N ALA A 15 -20.90 1.71 1.12
CA ALA A 15 -21.72 2.88 0.81
C ALA A 15 -20.94 3.99 0.06
N VAL A 16 -19.66 4.20 0.37
CA VAL A 16 -18.79 5.13 -0.37
C VAL A 16 -18.50 4.58 -1.77
N LEU A 17 -18.25 3.28 -1.86
CA LEU A 17 -17.98 2.58 -3.10
C LEU A 17 -19.17 2.64 -4.07
N ASP A 18 -20.39 2.45 -3.57
CA ASP A 18 -21.64 2.53 -4.32
C ASP A 18 -21.91 3.95 -4.84
N ARG A 19 -21.59 4.98 -4.06
CA ARG A 19 -21.71 6.39 -4.50
C ARG A 19 -20.72 6.73 -5.60
N GLY A 20 -19.53 6.13 -5.57
CA GLY A 20 -18.53 6.26 -6.62
C GLY A 20 -17.93 7.66 -6.80
N ASP A 21 -18.15 8.59 -5.86
CA ASP A 21 -17.56 9.94 -5.93
C ASP A 21 -16.03 9.84 -5.77
N PRO A 22 -15.22 10.25 -6.77
CA PRO A 22 -13.77 10.19 -6.66
C PRO A 22 -13.19 10.93 -5.45
N ASN A 23 -13.87 11.98 -4.97
CA ASN A 23 -13.46 12.74 -3.79
C ASN A 23 -13.64 11.96 -2.48
N GLU A 24 -14.53 10.97 -2.48
CA GLU A 24 -14.74 10.06 -1.35
C GLU A 24 -13.94 8.76 -1.52
N LEU A 25 -13.97 8.18 -2.73
CA LEU A 25 -13.28 6.93 -3.07
C LEU A 25 -11.78 6.97 -2.76
N LEU A 26 -11.13 8.13 -2.89
CA LEU A 26 -9.70 8.25 -2.62
C LEU A 26 -9.33 7.86 -1.19
N TYR A 27 -10.27 7.94 -0.24
CA TYR A 27 -10.03 7.57 1.15
C TYR A 27 -10.19 6.07 1.40
N VAL A 28 -10.95 5.35 0.56
CA VAL A 28 -11.28 3.92 0.76
C VAL A 28 -10.00 3.07 0.86
N PRO A 29 -9.07 3.08 -0.11
CA PRO A 29 -7.89 2.23 -0.03
C PRO A 29 -6.97 2.53 1.15
N ILE A 30 -6.93 3.78 1.59
CA ILE A 30 -6.11 4.20 2.73
C ILE A 30 -6.69 3.62 4.02
N VAL A 31 -8.00 3.76 4.21
CA VAL A 31 -8.67 3.27 5.43
C VAL A 31 -8.63 1.75 5.50
N VAL A 32 -8.99 1.02 4.44
CA VAL A 32 -8.97 -0.45 4.49
C VAL A 32 -7.53 -0.96 4.61
N GLY A 33 -6.57 -0.37 3.89
CA GLY A 33 -5.18 -0.83 3.92
C GLY A 33 -4.47 -0.56 5.25
N MET A 34 -4.73 0.58 5.90
CA MET A 34 -4.13 0.87 7.22
C MET A 34 -4.69 0.02 8.36
N ASN A 35 -5.90 -0.52 8.20
CA ASN A 35 -6.61 -1.29 9.22
C ASN A 35 -6.80 -2.76 8.81
N ALA A 36 -6.10 -3.24 7.78
CA ALA A 36 -6.28 -4.59 7.23
C ALA A 36 -5.94 -5.72 8.21
N ALA A 37 -5.18 -5.42 9.29
CA ALA A 37 -4.92 -6.37 10.37
C ALA A 37 -6.11 -6.51 11.34
N ASP A 38 -7.02 -5.53 11.36
CA ASP A 38 -8.20 -5.47 12.22
C ASP A 38 -9.50 -5.82 11.47
N CYS A 39 -9.43 -6.02 10.14
CA CYS A 39 -10.54 -6.48 9.30
C CYS A 39 -10.11 -7.68 8.42
N GLU A 40 -10.98 -8.16 7.53
CA GLU A 40 -10.63 -9.26 6.62
C GLU A 40 -9.61 -8.77 5.56
N GLN A 41 -8.37 -9.27 5.64
CA GLN A 41 -7.29 -8.88 4.74
C GLN A 41 -7.65 -9.09 3.26
N ALA A 42 -8.21 -10.24 2.90
CA ALA A 42 -8.56 -10.56 1.52
C ALA A 42 -9.61 -9.57 0.95
N TRP A 43 -10.58 -9.15 1.78
CA TRP A 43 -11.54 -8.12 1.41
C TRP A 43 -10.87 -6.76 1.18
N ALA A 44 -9.94 -6.35 2.06
CA ALA A 44 -9.19 -5.10 1.88
C ALA A 44 -8.32 -5.12 0.60
N GLU A 45 -7.72 -6.27 0.28
CA GLU A 45 -6.97 -6.47 -0.97
C GLU A 45 -7.88 -6.33 -2.19
N GLU A 46 -9.04 -6.99 -2.22
CA GLU A 46 -9.98 -6.89 -3.34
C GLU A 46 -10.44 -5.46 -3.60
N ILE A 47 -10.70 -4.69 -2.55
CA ILE A 47 -11.04 -3.27 -2.67
C ILE A 47 -9.91 -2.49 -3.34
N CYS A 48 -8.68 -2.69 -2.89
CA CYS A 48 -7.53 -2.00 -3.50
C CYS A 48 -7.39 -2.41 -4.97
N PHE A 49 -7.43 -3.72 -5.27
CA PHE A 49 -7.34 -4.22 -6.65
C PHE A 49 -8.47 -3.71 -7.55
N ARG A 50 -9.67 -3.51 -7.02
CA ARG A 50 -10.78 -2.93 -7.79
C ARG A 50 -10.53 -1.48 -8.21
N LEU A 51 -9.68 -0.76 -7.47
CA LEU A 51 -9.47 0.68 -7.63
C LEU A 51 -8.13 1.05 -8.29
N VAL A 52 -7.20 0.09 -8.53
CA VAL A 52 -5.88 0.38 -9.11
C VAL A 52 -5.92 0.93 -10.53
N ASP A 53 -7.00 0.70 -11.28
CA ASP A 53 -7.18 1.20 -12.65
C ASP A 53 -8.17 2.38 -12.73
N HIS A 54 -8.55 2.97 -11.58
CA HIS A 54 -9.54 4.04 -11.55
C HIS A 54 -9.07 5.28 -12.35
N PRO A 55 -9.96 5.91 -13.16
CA PRO A 55 -9.58 7.03 -14.04
C PRO A 55 -9.08 8.27 -13.27
N HIS A 56 -9.55 8.47 -12.04
CA HIS A 56 -9.06 9.53 -11.17
C HIS A 56 -7.74 9.15 -10.48
N PHE A 57 -6.70 9.94 -10.71
CA PHE A 57 -5.32 9.60 -10.28
C PHE A 57 -5.14 9.47 -8.77
N ASN A 58 -5.87 10.25 -7.96
CA ASN A 58 -5.81 10.08 -6.51
C ASN A 58 -6.38 8.73 -6.06
N VAL A 59 -7.44 8.25 -6.71
CA VAL A 59 -8.09 6.99 -6.33
C VAL A 59 -7.16 5.82 -6.65
N ARG A 60 -6.66 5.73 -7.88
CA ARG A 60 -5.72 4.67 -8.25
C ARG A 60 -4.38 4.74 -7.53
N GLY A 61 -3.84 5.95 -7.31
CA GLY A 61 -2.60 6.12 -6.54
C GLY A 61 -2.77 5.65 -5.10
N ASN A 62 -3.89 5.99 -4.47
CA ASN A 62 -4.19 5.53 -3.11
C ASN A 62 -4.48 4.03 -3.07
N ALA A 63 -5.09 3.45 -4.12
CA ALA A 63 -5.25 2.00 -4.26
C ALA A 63 -3.92 1.26 -4.25
N ILE A 64 -2.94 1.75 -5.02
CA ILE A 64 -1.58 1.20 -5.01
C ILE A 64 -0.91 1.35 -3.65
N LEU A 65 -1.05 2.51 -2.99
CA LEU A 65 -0.52 2.71 -1.63
C LEU A 65 -1.19 1.79 -0.60
N GLY A 66 -2.50 1.55 -0.73
CA GLY A 66 -3.27 0.64 0.11
C GLY A 66 -2.66 -0.77 0.13
N LEU A 67 -2.22 -1.29 -1.02
CA LEU A 67 -1.51 -2.57 -1.11
C LEU A 67 -0.21 -2.58 -0.28
N GLY A 68 0.55 -1.48 -0.31
CA GLY A 68 1.74 -1.30 0.54
C GLY A 68 1.39 -1.31 2.03
N HIS A 69 0.30 -0.63 2.40
CA HIS A 69 -0.18 -0.65 3.78
C HIS A 69 -0.59 -2.05 4.24
N ILE A 70 -1.29 -2.82 3.42
CA ILE A 70 -1.66 -4.21 3.72
C ILE A 70 -0.40 -5.06 3.93
N ALA A 71 0.59 -4.96 3.03
CA ALA A 71 1.87 -5.66 3.19
C ALA A 71 2.55 -5.31 4.53
N ARG A 72 2.52 -4.03 4.94
CA ARG A 72 3.07 -3.57 6.21
C ARG A 72 2.28 -4.04 7.43
N THR A 73 0.96 -3.98 7.41
CA THR A 73 0.11 -4.27 8.58
C THR A 73 -0.10 -5.77 8.77
N CYS A 74 -0.28 -6.51 7.68
CA CYS A 74 -0.63 -7.92 7.72
C CYS A 74 0.58 -8.84 7.53
N ARG A 75 1.72 -8.32 7.02
CA ARG A 75 2.91 -9.12 6.66
C ARG A 75 2.61 -10.20 5.62
N GLN A 76 1.58 -9.97 4.83
CA GLN A 76 1.12 -10.82 3.75
C GLN A 76 0.42 -9.94 2.71
N LEU A 77 0.43 -10.41 1.45
CA LEU A 77 -0.25 -9.80 0.33
C LEU A 77 -0.35 -10.85 -0.79
N ASP A 78 -1.38 -10.83 -1.64
CA ASP A 78 -1.37 -11.58 -2.90
C ASP A 78 -0.34 -10.97 -3.87
N LEU A 79 0.90 -11.45 -3.76
CA LEU A 79 2.02 -10.99 -4.57
C LEU A 79 1.84 -11.27 -6.07
N SER A 80 1.05 -12.30 -6.42
CA SER A 80 0.84 -12.65 -7.83
C SER A 80 0.06 -11.55 -8.57
N ARG A 81 -0.85 -10.87 -7.86
CA ARG A 81 -1.63 -9.74 -8.36
C ARG A 81 -0.98 -8.39 -8.07
N ALA A 82 -0.36 -8.24 -6.89
CA ALA A 82 0.21 -6.97 -6.46
C ALA A 82 1.46 -6.56 -7.24
N LEU A 83 2.37 -7.51 -7.54
CA LEU A 83 3.63 -7.16 -8.19
C LEU A 83 3.45 -6.55 -9.59
N PRO A 84 2.62 -7.10 -10.49
CA PRO A 84 2.38 -6.49 -11.80
C PRO A 84 1.80 -5.07 -11.70
N VAL A 85 0.80 -4.86 -10.84
CA VAL A 85 0.10 -3.56 -10.77
C VAL A 85 0.97 -2.48 -10.14
N ILE A 86 1.75 -2.80 -9.10
CA ILE A 86 2.69 -1.84 -8.49
C ILE A 86 3.82 -1.52 -9.48
N SER A 87 4.37 -2.53 -10.17
CA SER A 87 5.41 -2.34 -11.18
C SER A 87 4.94 -1.42 -12.32
N GLN A 88 3.74 -1.65 -12.83
CA GLN A 88 3.13 -0.78 -13.85
C GLN A 88 2.93 0.65 -13.33
N ALA A 89 2.46 0.80 -12.09
CA ALA A 89 2.19 2.11 -11.47
C ALA A 89 3.46 2.97 -11.27
N LEU A 90 4.64 2.35 -11.17
CA LEU A 90 5.92 3.08 -11.15
C LEU A 90 6.17 3.89 -12.43
N SER A 91 5.52 3.50 -13.54
CA SER A 91 5.57 4.19 -14.83
C SER A 91 4.27 4.92 -15.19
N ASP A 92 3.32 5.08 -14.25
CA ASP A 92 2.06 5.79 -14.50
C ASP A 92 2.34 7.22 -15.01
N SER A 93 1.52 7.70 -15.95
CA SER A 93 1.57 9.06 -16.48
C SER A 93 1.58 10.15 -15.38
N HIS A 94 0.88 9.92 -14.28
CA HIS A 94 0.66 10.88 -13.22
C HIS A 94 1.66 10.69 -12.08
N LYS A 95 2.40 11.77 -11.75
CA LYS A 95 3.47 11.75 -10.73
C LYS A 95 3.00 11.27 -9.34
N TYR A 96 1.76 11.55 -8.97
CA TYR A 96 1.18 11.12 -7.69
C TYR A 96 1.14 9.60 -7.58
N VAL A 97 0.71 8.92 -8.64
CA VAL A 97 0.61 7.46 -8.69
C VAL A 97 1.99 6.83 -8.62
N ARG A 98 2.96 7.36 -9.40
CA ARG A 98 4.37 6.89 -9.33
C ARG A 98 4.96 7.01 -7.93
N GLY A 99 4.69 8.13 -7.24
CA GLY A 99 5.14 8.33 -5.86
C GLY A 99 4.56 7.27 -4.91
N HIS A 100 3.26 7.00 -5.01
CA HIS A 100 2.58 5.99 -4.19
C HIS A 100 3.03 4.56 -4.53
N ALA A 101 3.31 4.27 -5.80
CA ALA A 101 3.92 3.02 -6.24
C ALA A 101 5.32 2.82 -5.64
N GLY A 102 6.14 3.88 -5.59
CA GLY A 102 7.43 3.85 -4.90
C GLY A 102 7.29 3.55 -3.42
N SER A 103 6.34 4.19 -2.73
CA SER A 103 6.04 3.89 -1.32
C SER A 103 5.58 2.44 -1.12
N ALA A 104 4.68 1.94 -1.95
CA ALA A 104 4.20 0.56 -1.87
C ALA A 104 5.33 -0.45 -2.13
N ALA A 105 6.16 -0.22 -3.16
CA ALA A 105 7.32 -1.05 -3.45
C ALA A 105 8.33 -1.07 -2.30
N CYS A 106 8.56 0.08 -1.66
CA CYS A 106 9.37 0.17 -0.45
C CYS A 106 8.75 -0.66 0.69
N ASP A 107 7.45 -0.57 0.94
CA ASP A 107 6.76 -1.35 1.98
C ASP A 107 6.88 -2.87 1.72
N LEU A 108 6.70 -3.32 0.46
CA LEU A 108 6.88 -4.72 0.09
C LEU A 108 8.31 -5.20 0.37
N HIS A 109 9.31 -4.40 0.02
CA HIS A 109 10.71 -4.74 0.30
C HIS A 109 10.97 -4.79 1.82
N MET A 110 10.56 -3.76 2.54
CA MET A 110 10.84 -3.61 3.97
C MET A 110 10.14 -4.67 4.83
N TYR A 111 8.90 -5.04 4.47
CA TYR A 111 8.05 -5.85 5.34
C TYR A 111 7.85 -7.27 4.86
N LEU A 112 8.03 -7.55 3.56
CA LEU A 112 7.93 -8.89 2.97
C LEU A 112 9.27 -9.38 2.39
N GLY A 113 10.28 -8.52 2.25
CA GLY A 113 11.55 -8.88 1.60
C GLY A 113 11.42 -9.05 0.09
N VAL A 114 10.37 -8.48 -0.52
CA VAL A 114 10.05 -8.68 -1.94
C VAL A 114 10.42 -7.43 -2.75
N ALA A 115 11.23 -7.63 -3.79
CA ALA A 115 11.57 -6.59 -4.74
C ALA A 115 10.46 -6.42 -5.80
N VAL A 116 10.04 -5.18 -6.06
CA VAL A 116 9.12 -4.87 -7.16
C VAL A 116 9.92 -4.53 -8.42
N PRO A 117 9.65 -5.16 -9.57
CA PRO A 117 10.31 -4.82 -10.83
C PRO A 117 10.14 -3.34 -11.19
N GLY A 118 11.24 -2.69 -11.57
CA GLY A 118 11.25 -1.26 -11.93
C GLY A 118 11.41 -0.29 -10.76
N TYR A 119 11.42 -0.77 -9.50
CA TYR A 119 11.72 0.07 -8.34
C TYR A 119 13.23 0.12 -8.09
N ASP A 120 13.78 1.32 -7.88
CA ASP A 120 15.18 1.49 -7.51
C ASP A 120 15.37 1.20 -6.02
N LEU A 121 16.05 0.09 -5.74
CA LEU A 121 16.32 -0.38 -4.38
C LEU A 121 17.53 0.28 -3.74
N ALA A 122 18.36 1.03 -4.49
CA ALA A 122 19.66 1.50 -3.99
C ALA A 122 19.56 2.27 -2.67
N HIS A 123 18.54 3.11 -2.53
CA HIS A 123 18.30 3.86 -1.29
C HIS A 123 17.76 2.98 -0.17
N THR A 124 16.83 2.07 -0.47
CA THR A 124 16.22 1.18 0.52
C THR A 124 17.24 0.17 1.07
N ASP A 125 18.06 -0.42 0.21
CA ASP A 125 19.12 -1.37 0.58
C ASP A 125 20.16 -0.72 1.52
N ALA A 126 20.53 0.54 1.24
CA ALA A 126 21.44 1.29 2.09
C ALA A 126 20.89 1.47 3.51
N LEU A 127 19.61 1.83 3.65
CA LEU A 127 18.95 1.97 4.96
C LEU A 127 18.86 0.64 5.70
N VAL A 128 18.53 -0.45 5.00
CA VAL A 128 18.45 -1.79 5.60
C VAL A 128 19.83 -2.25 6.08
N SER A 129 20.90 -1.98 5.33
CA SER A 129 22.27 -2.29 5.77
C SER A 129 22.63 -1.57 7.06
N ILE A 130 22.40 -0.25 7.11
CA ILE A 130 22.65 0.58 8.30
C ILE A 130 21.87 0.06 9.52
N ALA A 131 20.59 -0.29 9.34
CA ALA A 131 19.77 -0.82 10.43
C ALA A 131 20.30 -2.15 10.97
N LYS A 132 20.76 -3.06 10.09
CA LYS A 132 21.37 -4.34 10.49
C LYS A 132 22.67 -4.13 11.26
N GLU A 133 23.52 -3.22 10.80
CA GLU A 133 24.78 -2.89 11.48
C GLU A 133 24.53 -2.34 12.89
N LEU A 134 23.58 -1.41 13.04
CA LEU A 134 23.21 -0.85 14.34
C LEU A 134 22.64 -1.90 15.30
N LEU A 135 21.84 -2.84 14.79
CA LEU A 135 21.31 -3.96 15.59
C LEU A 135 22.42 -4.93 16.01
N ALA A 136 23.36 -5.24 15.11
CA ALA A 136 24.50 -6.10 15.42
C ALA A 136 25.43 -5.48 16.48
N GLN A 137 25.67 -4.17 16.41
CA GLN A 137 26.46 -3.43 17.41
C GLN A 137 25.81 -3.44 18.80
N ARG A 138 24.47 -3.43 18.86
CA ARG A 138 23.74 -3.56 20.14
C ARG A 138 23.79 -4.96 20.73
N ALA A 139 23.91 -6.00 19.89
CA ALA A 139 23.97 -7.39 20.34
C ALA A 139 25.37 -7.80 20.86
N THR A 140 26.44 -7.12 20.41
CA THR A 140 27.82 -7.40 20.84
C THR A 140 28.33 -6.49 21.96
N GLY A 141 27.55 -5.45 22.32
CA GLY A 141 27.87 -4.51 23.41
C GLY A 141 27.15 -4.79 24.74
N ALA A 142 26.55 -5.97 24.93
CA ALA A 142 25.90 -6.41 26.16
C ALA A 142 26.69 -7.54 26.84
#